data_AF-A0A1X7V662-F1
#
_entry.id   AF-A0A1X7V662-F1
#
_cell.length_a   1.000
_cell.length_b   1.000
_cell.length_c   1.000
_cell.angle_alpha   90.00
_cell.angle_beta   90.00
_cell.angle_gamma   90.00
#
_symmetry.space_group_name_H-M   'P 1'
#
loop_
_entity.id
_entity.type
_entity.pdbx_description
1 polymer ?
#
loop_
_entity_poly.entity_id
_entity_poly.type
_entity_poly.pdbx_seq_one_letter_code
_entity_poly.pdbx_strand_id
1 'polypeptide(L)'
;AWQSKAKKGKYEYTSLRGADRKKLLQRLPSEICGIIPGSNGIKITELWKALTWINKFTDIPLDGHKRQNVTPYIHMMAYHVPYQMKLHGGIKRFTSQGVEKNSDMARKSYFSSNHKNAPKEVILTASRLEKLSTFKRQKRPYNKHNEEYWDS
;
A
#
# COMPACT_ATOMS: atom_id res chain seq x y z
N ALA A 1 13.40 -1.10 -15.19
CA ALA A 1 12.61 0.14 -15.12
C ALA A 1 11.37 -0.01 -15.99
N TRP A 2 10.21 0.47 -15.55
CA TRP A 2 8.95 0.33 -16.31
C TRP A 2 8.83 1.49 -17.31
N GLN A 3 8.49 1.20 -18.57
CA GLN A 3 8.25 2.26 -19.55
C GLN A 3 6.98 3.03 -19.16
N SER A 4 7.07 4.35 -19.08
CA SER A 4 5.92 5.19 -18.75
C SER A 4 4.83 5.02 -19.81
N LYS A 5 3.60 4.72 -19.36
CA LYS A 5 2.43 4.69 -20.25
C LYS A 5 2.05 6.08 -20.77
N ALA A 6 2.47 7.12 -20.06
CA ALA A 6 2.14 8.51 -20.40
C ALA A 6 3.22 9.17 -21.27
N LYS A 7 4.48 8.72 -21.19
CA LYS A 7 5.61 9.33 -21.91
C LYS A 7 6.47 8.28 -22.60
N LYS A 8 6.29 8.14 -23.92
CA LYS A 8 7.07 7.23 -24.77
C LYS A 8 8.56 7.55 -24.65
N GLY A 9 9.39 6.53 -24.39
CA GLY A 9 10.85 6.67 -24.24
C GLY A 9 11.35 7.17 -22.88
N LYS A 10 10.47 7.47 -21.92
CA LYS A 10 10.88 7.78 -20.54
C LYS A 10 10.58 6.62 -19.61
N TYR A 11 11.58 6.23 -18.84
CA TYR A 11 11.43 5.28 -17.75
C TYR A 11 10.93 6.02 -16.51
N GLU A 12 9.84 5.55 -15.92
CA GLU A 12 9.39 6.04 -14.63
C GLU A 12 9.95 5.15 -13.52
N TYR A 13 10.62 5.78 -12.55
CA TYR A 13 10.89 5.18 -11.26
C TYR A 13 9.60 5.23 -10.43
N THR A 14 8.60 4.43 -10.79
CA THR A 14 7.36 4.39 -10.03
C THR A 14 7.61 3.77 -8.67
N SER A 15 7.13 4.40 -7.60
CA SER A 15 7.13 3.83 -6.26
C SER A 15 6.41 2.48 -6.28
N LEU A 16 7.05 1.43 -5.74
CA LEU A 16 6.46 0.11 -5.60
C LEU A 16 5.13 0.24 -4.84
N ARG A 17 4.00 -0.13 -5.45
CA ARG A 17 2.67 -0.01 -4.83
C ARG A 17 2.49 -1.05 -3.74
N GLY A 18 1.54 -0.83 -2.83
CA GLY A 18 1.32 -1.72 -1.69
C GLY A 18 1.08 -3.18 -2.06
N ALA A 19 0.36 -3.46 -3.15
CA ALA A 19 0.13 -4.82 -3.63
C ALA A 19 1.41 -5.47 -4.19
N ASP A 20 2.20 -4.71 -4.95
CA ASP A 20 3.45 -5.20 -5.54
C ASP A 20 4.52 -5.42 -4.46
N ARG A 21 4.55 -4.55 -3.43
CA ARG A 21 5.35 -4.77 -2.22
C ARG A 21 5.01 -6.10 -1.57
N LYS A 22 3.72 -6.42 -1.40
CA LYS A 22 3.31 -7.70 -0.78
C LYS A 22 3.76 -8.89 -1.60
N LYS A 23 3.58 -8.87 -2.92
CA LYS A 23 4.05 -9.93 -3.82
C LYS A 23 5.55 -10.11 -3.74
N LEU A 24 6.29 -9.01 -3.69
CA LEU A 24 7.74 -9.03 -3.54
C LEU A 24 8.14 -9.63 -2.18
N LEU A 25 7.57 -9.14 -1.08
CA LEU A 25 7.87 -9.61 0.27
C LEU A 25 7.46 -11.08 0.52
N GLN A 26 6.53 -11.64 -0.26
CA GLN A 26 6.18 -13.08 -0.19
C GLN A 26 7.29 -13.98 -0.73
N ARG A 27 8.09 -13.47 -1.67
CA ARG A 27 9.16 -14.22 -2.34
C ARG A 27 10.53 -14.00 -1.71
N LEU A 28 10.65 -12.94 -0.92
CA LEU A 28 11.88 -12.59 -0.21
C LEU A 28 11.83 -13.10 1.24
N PRO A 29 12.97 -13.51 1.81
CA PRO A 29 14.30 -13.45 1.22
C PRO A 29 14.70 -14.70 0.40
N SER A 30 13.86 -15.73 0.32
CA SER A 30 14.20 -17.03 -0.30
C SER A 30 14.64 -16.95 -1.77
N GLU A 31 14.09 -16.03 -2.55
CA GLU A 31 14.43 -15.88 -3.97
C GLU A 31 15.64 -14.93 -4.22
N ILE A 32 16.22 -14.31 -3.18
CA ILE A 32 17.32 -13.32 -3.33
C ILE A 32 18.56 -13.96 -3.96
N CYS A 33 18.93 -15.17 -3.52
CA CYS A 33 20.11 -15.87 -4.03
C CYS A 33 20.02 -16.24 -5.51
N GLY A 34 18.80 -16.35 -6.07
CA GLY A 34 18.58 -16.61 -7.49
C GLY A 34 18.65 -15.35 -8.37
N ILE A 35 18.57 -14.16 -7.76
CA ILE A 35 18.55 -12.87 -8.46
C ILE A 35 19.90 -12.16 -8.35
N ILE A 36 20.52 -12.22 -7.16
CA ILE A 36 21.80 -11.56 -6.88
C ILE A 36 22.92 -12.60 -6.96
N PRO A 37 23.83 -12.49 -7.95
CA PRO A 37 24.90 -13.45 -8.12
C PRO A 37 25.95 -13.39 -7.00
N GLY A 38 26.61 -14.52 -6.77
CA GLY A 38 27.72 -14.66 -5.83
C GLY A 38 27.31 -14.69 -4.35
N SER A 39 28.28 -14.46 -3.46
CA SER A 39 28.06 -14.50 -2.00
C SER A 39 27.20 -13.35 -1.46
N ASN A 40 26.94 -12.34 -2.29
CA ASN A 40 26.13 -11.17 -1.93
C ASN A 40 24.67 -11.55 -1.66
N GLY A 41 24.08 -12.46 -2.43
CA GLY A 41 22.70 -12.91 -2.20
C GLY A 41 22.50 -13.61 -0.85
N ILE A 42 23.49 -14.40 -0.43
CA ILE A 42 23.52 -15.08 0.87
C ILE A 42 23.62 -14.05 2.00
N LYS A 43 24.56 -13.10 1.90
CA LYS A 43 24.72 -12.01 2.88
C LYS A 43 23.44 -11.19 3.03
N ILE A 44 22.78 -10.85 1.92
CA ILE A 44 21.53 -10.08 1.92
C ILE A 44 20.36 -10.89 2.52
N THR A 45 20.30 -12.20 2.27
CA THR A 45 19.31 -13.09 2.88
C THR A 45 19.47 -13.18 4.40
N GLU A 46 20.71 -13.19 4.88
CA GLU A 46 21.00 -13.20 6.31
C GLU A 46 20.71 -11.87 7.01
N LEU A 47 20.90 -10.74 6.31
CA LEU A 47 20.53 -9.41 6.82
C LEU A 47 19.08 -9.36 7.25
N TRP A 48 18.18 -9.96 6.47
CA TRP A 48 16.74 -9.95 6.71
C TRP A 48 16.32 -10.49 8.09
N LYS A 49 17.23 -11.18 8.81
CA LYS A 49 17.03 -11.57 10.22
C LYS A 49 17.32 -10.37 11.14
N ALA A 50 16.23 -9.70 11.53
CA ALA A 50 16.14 -8.31 12.02
C ALA A 50 17.08 -7.83 13.16
N LEU A 51 17.66 -8.71 13.98
CA LEU A 51 18.37 -8.28 15.20
C LEU A 51 19.81 -7.80 14.98
N THR A 52 20.42 -8.13 13.83
CA THR A 52 21.81 -7.72 13.50
C THR A 52 21.88 -6.84 12.26
N TRP A 53 20.72 -6.37 11.80
CA TRP A 53 20.54 -5.75 10.49
C TRP A 53 21.45 -4.53 10.29
N ILE A 54 21.58 -3.65 11.29
CA ILE A 54 22.38 -2.43 11.15
C ILE A 54 23.88 -2.73 11.03
N ASN A 55 24.42 -3.62 11.88
CA ASN A 55 25.84 -3.98 11.84
C ASN A 55 26.16 -4.69 10.52
N LYS A 56 25.34 -5.69 10.16
CA LYS A 56 25.51 -6.40 8.90
C LYS A 56 25.30 -5.49 7.68
N PHE A 57 24.41 -4.49 7.76
CA PHE A 57 24.21 -3.51 6.69
C PHE A 57 25.48 -2.71 6.48
N THR A 58 26.13 -2.27 7.56
CA THR A 58 27.39 -1.52 7.48
C THR A 58 28.58 -2.38 7.06
N ASP A 59 28.51 -3.70 7.24
CA ASP A 59 29.58 -4.63 6.87
C ASP A 59 29.62 -4.96 5.36
N ILE A 60 28.63 -4.50 4.59
CA ILE A 60 28.59 -4.79 3.15
C ILE A 60 29.56 -3.84 2.43
N PRO A 61 30.57 -4.37 1.72
CA PRO A 61 31.62 -3.56 1.09
C PRO A 61 31.15 -3.00 -0.27
N LEU A 62 29.96 -2.41 -0.30
CA LEU A 62 29.37 -1.75 -1.47
C LEU A 62 29.10 -0.28 -1.15
N ASP A 63 29.24 0.58 -2.15
CA ASP A 63 28.90 1.98 -1.96
C ASP A 63 27.40 2.13 -1.66
N GLY A 64 27.08 3.03 -0.73
CA GLY A 64 25.73 3.20 -0.20
C GLY A 64 25.43 2.42 1.10
N HIS A 65 26.28 1.50 1.53
CA HIS A 65 26.04 0.67 2.72
C HIS A 65 26.82 1.19 3.94
N LYS A 66 26.80 2.52 4.12
CA LYS A 66 27.48 3.26 5.20
C LYS A 66 26.49 3.58 6.31
N ARG A 67 26.98 3.77 7.54
CA ARG A 67 26.14 4.12 8.70
C ARG A 67 25.30 5.38 8.50
N GLN A 68 25.80 6.33 7.72
CA GLN A 68 25.10 7.57 7.33
C GLN A 68 23.82 7.31 6.52
N ASN A 69 23.75 6.17 5.81
CA ASN A 69 22.61 5.79 4.98
C ASN A 69 21.59 4.93 5.73
N VAL A 70 21.75 4.75 7.04
CA VAL A 70 20.73 4.13 7.90
C VAL A 70 19.55 5.08 8.03
N THR A 71 18.48 4.77 7.32
CA THR A 71 17.25 5.59 7.36
C THR A 71 16.54 5.47 8.71
N PRO A 72 15.72 6.46 9.10
CA PRO A 72 14.89 6.38 10.30
C PRO A 72 14.02 5.12 10.35
N TYR A 73 13.51 4.65 9.20
CA TYR A 73 12.71 3.42 9.12
C TYR A 73 13.51 2.18 9.49
N ILE A 74 14.78 2.11 9.06
CA ILE A 74 15.67 1.02 9.44
C ILE A 74 15.90 1.02 10.96
N HIS A 75 16.21 2.19 11.52
CA HIS A 75 16.43 2.35 12.96
C HIS A 75 15.18 1.94 13.76
N MET A 76 14.00 2.40 13.34
CA MET A 76 12.71 2.01 13.93
C MET A 76 12.49 0.50 13.87
N MET A 77 12.76 -0.15 12.74
CA MET A 77 12.60 -1.60 12.59
C MET A 77 13.54 -2.41 13.49
N ALA A 78 14.78 -1.96 13.69
CA ALA A 78 15.76 -2.70 14.49
C ALA A 78 15.55 -2.55 16.01
N TYR A 79 15.27 -1.34 16.47
CA TYR A 79 15.24 -1.04 17.92
C TYR A 79 13.82 -0.89 18.48
N HIS A 80 12.92 -0.23 17.75
CA HIS A 80 11.62 0.17 18.30
C HIS A 80 10.52 -0.86 18.01
N VAL A 81 10.48 -1.42 16.80
CA VAL A 81 9.45 -2.40 16.41
C VAL A 81 9.45 -3.66 17.29
N PRO A 82 10.59 -4.29 17.64
CA PRO A 82 10.59 -5.46 18.52
C PRO A 82 10.03 -5.14 19.92
N TYR A 83 10.41 -3.98 20.48
CA TYR A 83 9.88 -3.50 21.75
C TYR A 83 8.37 -3.29 21.68
N GLN A 84 7.88 -2.60 20.66
CA GLN A 84 6.44 -2.34 20.45
C GLN A 84 5.64 -3.64 20.20
N MET A 85 6.21 -4.61 19.48
CA MET A 85 5.60 -5.93 19.29
C MET A 85 5.43 -6.67 20.62
N LYS A 86 6.45 -6.64 21.48
CA LYS A 86 6.39 -7.24 22.83
C LYS A 86 5.38 -6.52 23.72
N LEU A 87 5.37 -5.19 23.69
CA LEU A 87 4.50 -4.36 24.54
C LEU A 87 3.02 -4.50 24.18
N HIS A 88 2.68 -4.59 22.90
CA HIS A 88 1.28 -4.53 22.43
C HIS A 88 0.74 -5.84 21.82
N GLY A 89 1.52 -6.92 21.84
CA GLY A 89 1.14 -8.19 21.19
C GLY A 89 1.04 -8.07 19.67
N GLY A 90 1.76 -7.11 19.09
CA GLY A 90 1.77 -6.80 17.66
C GLY A 90 1.43 -5.34 17.34
N ILE A 91 1.88 -4.87 16.18
CA ILE A 91 1.79 -3.46 15.77
C ILE A 91 0.68 -3.17 14.74
N LYS A 92 -0.02 -4.20 14.26
CA LYS A 92 -1.00 -4.10 13.16
C LYS A 92 -2.11 -3.07 13.43
N ARG A 93 -2.57 -2.98 14.69
CA ARG A 93 -3.64 -2.05 15.10
C ARG A 93 -3.23 -0.58 14.98
N PHE A 94 -1.94 -0.28 14.97
CA PHE A 94 -1.40 1.08 14.86
C PHE A 94 -1.03 1.47 13.43
N THR A 95 -1.36 0.63 12.45
CA THR A 95 -1.08 0.94 11.04
C THR A 95 -2.04 1.99 10.49
N SER A 96 -1.54 2.90 9.65
CA SER A 96 -2.34 3.93 8.99
C SER A 96 -3.15 3.41 7.79
N GLN A 97 -3.16 2.10 7.53
CA GLN A 97 -3.80 1.51 6.34
C GLN A 97 -5.30 1.84 6.26
N GLY A 98 -5.99 1.87 7.41
CA GLY A 98 -7.40 2.25 7.47
C GLY A 98 -7.64 3.71 7.07
N VAL A 99 -6.75 4.60 7.49
CA VAL A 99 -6.82 6.04 7.19
C VAL A 99 -6.63 6.29 5.69
N GLU A 100 -5.64 5.64 5.07
CA GLU A 100 -5.41 5.72 3.62
C GLU A 100 -6.65 5.27 2.84
N LYS A 101 -7.27 4.15 3.25
CA LYS A 101 -8.50 3.66 2.61
C LYS A 101 -9.68 4.60 2.80
N ASN A 102 -9.80 5.24 3.97
CA ASN A 102 -10.81 6.28 4.20
C ASN A 102 -10.58 7.48 3.28
N SER A 103 -9.33 7.88 3.07
CA SER A 103 -8.99 8.95 2.12
C SER A 103 -9.37 8.60 0.69
N ASP A 104 -9.17 7.36 0.25
CA ASP A 104 -9.58 6.90 -1.09
C ASP A 104 -11.11 6.97 -1.26
N MET A 105 -11.86 6.55 -0.25
CA MET A 105 -13.33 6.62 -0.25
C MET A 105 -13.86 8.06 -0.22
N ALA A 106 -13.22 8.93 0.55
CA ALA A 106 -13.54 10.35 0.59
C ALA A 106 -13.29 11.00 -0.78
N ARG A 107 -12.15 10.71 -1.40
CA ARG A 107 -11.80 11.18 -2.75
C ARG A 107 -12.83 10.73 -3.79
N LYS A 108 -13.27 9.47 -3.74
CA LYS A 108 -14.30 8.95 -4.64
C LYS A 108 -15.62 9.71 -4.50
N SER A 109 -16.05 9.95 -3.26
CA SER A 109 -17.30 10.66 -2.95
C SER A 109 -17.22 12.13 -3.39
N TYR A 110 -16.06 12.77 -3.19
CA TYR A 110 -15.78 14.13 -3.65
C TYR A 110 -15.96 14.25 -5.17
N PHE A 111 -15.35 13.36 -5.97
CA PHE A 111 -15.48 13.44 -7.43
C PHE A 111 -16.88 13.12 -7.98
N SER A 112 -17.75 12.50 -7.18
CA SER A 112 -19.17 12.29 -7.51
C SER A 112 -20.09 13.41 -7.01
N SER A 113 -19.55 14.42 -6.33
CA SER A 113 -20.28 15.55 -5.77
C SER A 113 -20.61 16.61 -6.82
N ASN A 114 -21.59 17.47 -6.51
CA ASN A 114 -21.80 18.72 -7.25
C ASN A 114 -20.82 19.85 -6.82
N HIS A 115 -19.94 19.58 -5.84
CA HIS A 115 -18.91 20.46 -5.30
C HIS A 115 -19.40 21.72 -4.56
N LYS A 116 -20.70 21.85 -4.26
CA LYS A 116 -21.24 22.99 -3.49
C LYS A 116 -20.91 22.94 -2.00
N ASN A 117 -20.90 21.73 -1.42
CA ASN A 117 -20.46 21.50 -0.05
C ASN A 117 -19.87 20.09 0.10
N ALA A 118 -18.75 19.85 -0.58
CA ALA A 118 -18.17 18.53 -0.70
C ALA A 118 -17.80 17.87 0.65
N PRO A 119 -17.28 18.57 1.68
CA PRO A 119 -17.01 17.95 2.99
C PRO A 119 -18.28 17.39 3.63
N LYS A 120 -19.38 18.16 3.62
CA LYS A 120 -20.69 17.70 4.13
C LYS A 120 -21.18 16.48 3.35
N GLU A 121 -21.06 16.50 2.01
CA GLU A 121 -21.51 15.40 1.16
C GLU A 121 -20.70 14.11 1.37
N VAL A 122 -19.38 14.21 1.58
CA VAL A 122 -18.53 13.07 1.93
C VAL A 122 -18.99 12.42 3.25
N ILE A 123 -19.20 13.23 4.29
CA ILE A 123 -19.65 12.75 5.61
C ILE A 123 -21.04 12.11 5.52
N LEU A 124 -21.99 12.78 4.86
CA LEU A 124 -23.36 12.27 4.69
C LEU A 124 -23.37 10.97 3.90
N THR A 125 -22.55 10.86 2.86
CA THR A 125 -22.44 9.64 2.04
C THR A 125 -21.87 8.49 2.86
N ALA A 126 -20.83 8.73 3.66
CA ALA A 126 -20.28 7.72 4.57
C ALA A 126 -21.32 7.24 5.58
N SER A 127 -22.05 8.15 6.24
CA SER A 127 -23.12 7.80 7.18
C SER A 127 -24.26 7.00 6.52
N ARG A 128 -24.62 7.34 5.28
CA ARG A 128 -25.62 6.56 4.50
C ARG A 128 -25.12 5.15 4.21
N LEU A 129 -23.86 4.99 3.79
CA LEU A 129 -23.28 3.68 3.51
C LEU A 129 -23.19 2.80 4.76
N GLU A 130 -22.86 3.38 5.91
CA GLU A 130 -22.84 2.68 7.20
C GLU A 130 -24.23 2.19 7.59
N LYS A 131 -25.26 3.05 7.52
CA LYS A 131 -26.65 2.66 7.77
C LYS A 131 -27.14 1.56 6.82
N LEU A 132 -26.70 1.60 5.57
CA LEU A 132 -27.06 0.61 4.55
C LEU A 132 -26.22 -0.67 4.60
N SER A 133 -25.17 -0.72 5.42
CA SER A 133 -24.21 -1.85 5.44
C SER A 133 -24.84 -3.19 5.84
N THR A 134 -25.92 -3.15 6.63
CA THR A 134 -26.69 -4.32 7.06
C THR A 134 -27.76 -4.76 6.07
N PHE A 135 -28.02 -3.96 5.03
CA PHE A 135 -29.10 -4.18 4.06
C PHE A 135 -28.56 -4.70 2.74
N LYS A 136 -29.27 -5.67 2.13
CA LYS A 136 -28.95 -6.17 0.78
C LYS A 136 -29.62 -5.30 -0.28
N ARG A 137 -28.85 -4.80 -1.24
CA ARG A 137 -29.39 -4.05 -2.39
C ARG A 137 -30.32 -4.95 -3.20
N GLN A 138 -31.60 -4.58 -3.28
CA GLN A 138 -32.51 -5.16 -4.25
C GLN A 138 -32.43 -4.38 -5.57
N LYS A 139 -32.42 -5.10 -6.69
CA LYS A 139 -32.51 -4.49 -8.02
C LYS A 139 -33.91 -3.91 -8.15
N ARG A 140 -34.03 -2.60 -8.40
CA ARG A 140 -35.34 -2.01 -8.68
C ARG A 140 -35.93 -2.69 -9.92
N PRO A 141 -37.19 -3.15 -9.90
CA PRO A 141 -37.86 -3.60 -11.10
C PRO A 141 -37.92 -2.43 -12.09
N TYR A 142 -37.47 -2.67 -13.31
CA TYR A 142 -37.57 -1.69 -14.37
C TYR A 142 -38.94 -1.85 -15.02
N ASN A 143 -39.78 -0.82 -14.93
CA ASN A 143 -41.04 -0.76 -15.66
C ASN A 143 -40.83 0.18 -16.84
N LYS A 144 -40.86 -0.34 -18.08
CA LYS A 144 -40.80 0.47 -19.30
C LYS A 144 -42.11 1.26 -19.41
N HIS A 145 -42.06 2.59 -19.32
CA HIS A 145 -43.26 3.44 -19.32
C HIS A 145 -43.62 3.98 -20.71
N ASN A 146 -42.69 3.93 -21.66
CA ASN A 146 -42.91 4.38 -23.02
C ASN A 146 -42.40 3.27 -23.95
N GLU A 147 -43.30 2.42 -24.43
CA GLU A 147 -42.95 1.35 -25.36
C GLU A 147 -42.78 1.90 -26.78
N GLU A 148 -43.68 2.81 -27.16
CA GLU A 148 -43.78 3.45 -28.48
C GLU A 148 -42.49 4.17 -28.93
N TYR A 149 -41.81 4.88 -28.02
CA TYR A 149 -40.55 5.59 -28.35
C TYR A 149 -39.38 4.67 -28.71
N TRP A 150 -39.36 3.42 -28.22
CA TRP A 150 -38.24 2.51 -28.45
C TRP A 150 -38.46 1.51 -29.60
N ASP A 151 -39.68 1.48 -30.14
CA ASP A 151 -40.08 0.59 -31.23
C ASP A 151 -40.10 1.32 -32.59
N SER A 152 -39.63 2.59 -32.63
CA SER A 152 -39.38 3.41 -33.83
C SER A 152 -37.88 3.59 -34.10
#